data_AF-N4U466-F1
#
_entry.id   AF-N4U466-F1
#
_cell.length_a   1.000
_cell.length_b   1.000
_cell.length_c   1.000
_cell.angle_alpha   90.00
_cell.angle_beta   90.00
_cell.angle_gamma   90.00
#
_symmetry.space_group_name_H-M   'P 1'
#
loop_
_entity.id
_entity.type
_entity.pdbx_description
1 polymer ?
#
loop_
_entity_poly.entity_id
_entity_poly.type
_entity_poly.pdbx_seq_one_letter_code
_entity_poly.pdbx_strand_id
1 'polypeptide(L)'
;MSSYLDLLLGNPQYAIFCGVTLFTLFVIRYSLLGHVTKFPVLNPKKSLELTSNRATQDFIADSKNILTNGRALYKDQPYRAYTDWGEVVVIPPKFLDALKSHKQLDFTIPEI
;
A
#
# COMPACT_ATOMS: atom_id res chain seq x y z
N MET A 1 40.83 3.23 11.77
CA MET A 1 39.41 3.28 11.35
C MET A 1 38.75 4.63 11.68
N SER A 2 39.12 5.31 12.79
CA SER A 2 38.63 6.67 13.10
C SER A 2 39.04 7.75 12.08
N SER A 3 40.27 7.67 11.55
CA SER A 3 40.82 8.68 10.62
C SER A 3 39.98 8.94 9.36
N TYR A 4 39.20 7.96 8.88
CA TYR A 4 38.32 8.13 7.73
C TYR A 4 36.99 8.80 8.11
N LEU A 5 36.48 8.52 9.32
CA LEU A 5 35.29 9.17 9.85
C LEU A 5 35.58 10.64 10.18
N ASP A 6 36.76 10.91 10.74
CA ASP A 6 37.21 12.27 11.03
C ASP A 6 37.43 13.09 9.75
N LEU A 7 37.90 12.47 8.66
CA LEU A 7 38.02 13.10 7.34
C LEU A 7 36.65 13.41 6.71
N LEU A 8 35.68 12.49 6.86
CA LEU A 8 34.33 12.63 6.33
C LEU A 8 33.48 13.64 7.10
N LEU A 9 33.61 13.70 8.43
CA LEU A 9 32.88 14.64 9.29
C LEU A 9 33.60 15.99 9.46
N GLY A 10 34.93 16.02 9.29
CA GLY A 10 35.73 17.23 9.45
C GLY A 10 35.63 18.20 8.28
N ASN A 11 35.11 17.77 7.13
CA ASN A 11 34.95 18.60 5.95
C ASN A 11 33.46 18.69 5.53
N PRO A 12 32.87 19.91 5.56
CA PRO A 12 31.43 20.10 5.48
C PRO A 12 30.83 19.63 4.15
N GLN A 13 31.60 19.65 3.06
CA GLN A 13 31.12 19.19 1.75
C GLN A 13 30.89 17.68 1.74
N TYR A 14 31.82 16.90 2.28
CA TYR A 14 31.67 15.44 2.36
C TYR A 14 30.57 15.03 3.33
N ALA A 15 30.41 15.74 4.45
CA ALA A 15 29.31 15.51 5.38
C ALA A 15 27.93 15.72 4.71
N ILE A 16 27.78 16.76 3.89
CA ILE A 16 26.55 17.04 3.13
C ILE A 16 26.28 15.91 2.11
N PHE A 17 27.29 15.51 1.33
CA PHE A 17 27.11 14.44 0.34
C PHE A 17 26.75 13.10 1.00
N CYS A 18 27.35 12.76 2.14
CA CYS A 18 26.99 11.59 2.94
C CYS A 18 25.56 11.68 3.46
N GLY A 19 25.12 12.85 3.95
CA GLY A 19 23.75 13.07 4.39
C GLY A 19 22.73 12.88 3.27
N VAL A 20 22.97 13.49 2.10
CA VAL A 20 22.09 13.36 0.93
C VAL A 20 22.02 11.92 0.45
N THR A 21 23.16 11.22 0.33
CA THR A 21 23.17 9.83 -0.12
C THR A 21 22.43 8.90 0.84
N LEU A 22 22.63 9.05 2.16
CA LEU A 22 21.89 8.28 3.17
C LEU A 22 20.38 8.58 3.14
N PHE A 23 19.99 9.84 3.02
CA PHE A 23 18.58 10.24 2.90
C PHE A 23 17.95 9.67 1.63
N THR A 24 18.65 9.71 0.51
CA THR A 24 18.18 9.15 -0.76
C THR A 24 18.01 7.64 -0.66
N LEU A 25 18.99 6.94 -0.08
CA LEU A 25 18.88 5.50 0.19
C LEU A 25 17.73 5.17 1.15
N PHE A 26 17.51 5.98 2.17
CA PHE A 26 16.39 5.83 3.10
C PHE A 26 15.04 5.96 2.38
N VAL A 27 14.87 7.02 1.58
CA VAL A 27 13.65 7.24 0.78
C VAL A 27 13.42 6.10 -0.21
N ILE A 28 14.47 5.66 -0.92
CA ILE A 28 14.39 4.53 -1.86
C ILE A 28 14.00 3.24 -1.13
N ARG A 29 14.64 2.93 -0.01
CA ARG A 29 14.33 1.74 0.80
C ARG A 29 12.90 1.78 1.30
N TYR A 30 12.43 2.91 1.81
CA TYR A 30 11.08 3.05 2.34
C TYR A 30 10.02 3.00 1.22
N SER A 31 10.33 3.56 0.05
CA SER A 31 9.45 3.54 -1.12
C SER A 31 9.37 2.14 -1.76
N LEU A 32 10.49 1.40 -1.84
CA LEU A 32 10.52 0.02 -2.35
C LEU A 32 10.02 -1.01 -1.33
N LEU A 33 10.01 -0.69 -0.03
CA LEU A 33 9.28 -1.46 0.99
C LEU A 33 7.76 -1.27 0.89
N GLY A 34 7.29 -0.33 0.05
CA GLY A 34 5.90 -0.26 -0.37
C GLY A 34 5.48 -1.61 -0.94
N HIS A 35 4.61 -2.31 -0.20
CA HIS A 35 4.24 -3.69 -0.44
C HIS A 35 4.03 -3.97 -1.94
N VAL A 36 4.83 -4.89 -2.50
CA VAL A 36 4.54 -5.50 -3.81
C VAL A 36 3.31 -6.38 -3.62
N THR A 37 2.15 -5.74 -3.69
CA THR A 37 0.87 -6.35 -3.38
C THR A 37 0.41 -7.15 -4.61
N LYS A 38 0.26 -8.47 -4.42
CA LYS A 38 0.11 -9.48 -5.51
C LYS A 38 -1.18 -9.39 -6.34
N PHE A 39 -2.11 -8.53 -5.97
CA PHE A 39 -3.44 -8.46 -6.60
C PHE A 39 -3.58 -7.24 -7.53
N PRO A 40 -4.47 -7.27 -8.52
CA PRO A 40 -4.79 -6.07 -9.29
C PRO A 40 -5.57 -5.07 -8.43
N VAL A 41 -5.44 -3.76 -8.72
CA VAL A 41 -6.24 -2.70 -8.07
C VAL A 41 -7.39 -2.32 -9.00
N LEU A 42 -8.61 -2.30 -8.47
CA LEU A 42 -9.84 -1.98 -9.20
C LEU A 42 -9.93 -0.50 -9.59
N ASN A 43 -9.64 0.40 -8.66
CA ASN A 43 -9.67 1.85 -8.84
C ASN A 43 -8.26 2.44 -8.64
N PRO A 44 -7.30 2.17 -9.54
CA PRO A 44 -5.92 2.61 -9.36
C PRO A 44 -5.80 4.13 -9.28
N LYS A 45 -4.75 4.59 -8.61
CA LYS A 45 -4.30 5.98 -8.68
C LYS A 45 -3.97 6.33 -10.12
N LYS A 46 -4.29 7.55 -10.54
CA LYS A 46 -3.86 8.06 -11.85
C LYS A 46 -2.35 8.32 -11.84
N SER A 47 -1.76 8.36 -13.03
CA SER A 47 -0.37 8.79 -13.20
C SER A 47 -0.20 10.18 -12.57
N LEU A 48 0.83 10.36 -11.74
CA LEU A 48 1.15 11.57 -10.97
C LEU A 48 0.30 11.85 -9.72
N GLU A 49 -0.61 10.96 -9.31
CA GLU A 49 -1.31 11.10 -8.03
C GLU A 49 -0.43 10.63 -6.85
N LEU A 50 -0.16 11.52 -5.90
CA LEU A 50 0.55 11.17 -4.66
C LEU A 50 -0.36 10.39 -3.69
N THR A 51 -1.63 10.77 -3.58
CA THR A 51 -2.60 10.18 -2.65
C THR A 51 -3.70 9.40 -3.38
N SER A 52 -4.42 8.53 -2.66
CA SER A 52 -5.59 7.80 -3.18
C SER A 52 -6.91 8.56 -2.99
N ASN A 53 -6.86 9.84 -2.58
CA ASN A 53 -8.06 10.60 -2.18
C ASN A 53 -9.13 10.59 -3.26
N ARG A 54 -8.75 10.80 -4.53
CA ARG A 54 -9.68 10.73 -5.66
C ARG A 54 -10.36 9.36 -5.76
N ALA A 55 -9.58 8.28 -5.77
CA ALA A 55 -10.10 6.91 -5.88
C ALA A 55 -11.02 6.55 -4.69
N THR A 56 -10.71 7.02 -3.49
CA THR A 56 -11.55 6.89 -2.30
C THR A 56 -12.84 7.70 -2.43
N GLN A 57 -12.80 8.93 -2.93
CA GLN A 57 -14.01 9.73 -3.16
C GLN A 57 -14.93 9.11 -4.22
N ASP A 58 -14.35 8.59 -5.31
CA ASP A 58 -15.11 7.84 -6.33
C ASP A 58 -15.80 6.61 -5.69
N PHE A 59 -15.09 5.91 -4.81
CA PHE A 59 -15.64 4.78 -4.07
C PHE A 59 -16.78 5.19 -3.15
N ILE A 60 -16.63 6.28 -2.38
CA ILE A 60 -17.69 6.80 -1.50
C ILE A 60 -18.93 7.17 -2.31
N ALA A 61 -18.75 7.75 -3.51
CA ALA A 61 -19.84 8.17 -4.37
C ALA A 61 -20.61 7.00 -5.03
N ASP A 62 -19.92 5.93 -5.47
CA ASP A 62 -20.54 4.83 -6.24
C ASP A 62 -19.95 3.44 -5.92
N SER A 63 -19.80 3.13 -4.63
CA SER A 63 -19.20 1.88 -4.14
C SER A 63 -19.87 0.63 -4.69
N LYS A 64 -21.21 0.62 -4.78
CA LYS A 64 -21.99 -0.51 -5.27
C LYS A 64 -21.61 -0.88 -6.70
N ASN A 65 -21.57 0.10 -7.59
CA ASN A 65 -21.27 -0.14 -8.99
C ASN A 65 -19.79 -0.50 -9.18
N ILE A 66 -18.89 0.18 -8.46
CA ILE A 66 -17.46 -0.14 -8.46
C ILE A 66 -17.24 -1.61 -8.06
N LEU A 67 -17.80 -2.06 -6.94
CA LEU A 67 -17.65 -3.45 -6.49
C LEU A 67 -18.33 -4.45 -7.44
N THR A 68 -19.48 -4.10 -8.02
CA THR A 68 -20.16 -4.95 -9.00
C THR A 68 -19.31 -5.13 -10.27
N ASN A 69 -18.72 -4.05 -10.77
CA ASN A 69 -17.80 -4.06 -11.91
C ASN A 69 -16.52 -4.84 -11.59
N GLY A 70 -15.96 -4.66 -10.39
CA GLY A 70 -14.80 -5.42 -9.93
C GLY A 70 -15.06 -6.92 -9.87
N ARG A 71 -16.23 -7.33 -9.35
CA ARG A 71 -16.64 -8.73 -9.33
C ARG A 71 -16.81 -9.30 -10.75
N ALA A 72 -17.37 -8.52 -11.69
CA ALA A 72 -17.50 -8.95 -13.08
C ALA A 72 -16.12 -9.10 -13.76
N LEU A 73 -15.20 -8.17 -13.49
CA LEU A 73 -13.87 -8.11 -14.09
C LEU A 73 -12.94 -9.20 -13.59
N TYR A 74 -12.86 -9.38 -12.26
CA TYR A 74 -11.92 -10.29 -11.62
C TYR A 74 -12.52 -11.65 -11.28
N LYS A 75 -13.86 -11.80 -11.36
CA LYS A 75 -14.62 -13.04 -11.12
C LYS A 75 -14.25 -13.67 -9.77
N ASP A 76 -13.43 -14.71 -9.85
CA ASP A 76 -13.01 -15.57 -8.75
C ASP A 76 -11.62 -15.20 -8.21
N GLN A 77 -11.01 -14.12 -8.67
CA GLN A 77 -9.70 -13.67 -8.21
C GLN A 77 -9.82 -12.55 -7.17
N PRO A 78 -9.06 -12.60 -6.07
CA PRO A 78 -8.97 -11.46 -5.16
C PRO A 78 -8.39 -10.23 -5.87
N TYR A 79 -8.90 -9.06 -5.49
CA TYR A 79 -8.45 -7.77 -6.02
C TYR A 79 -8.42 -6.74 -4.90
N ARG A 80 -7.74 -5.63 -5.12
CA ARG A 80 -7.69 -4.50 -4.18
C ARG A 80 -8.59 -3.37 -4.62
N ALA A 81 -9.08 -2.61 -3.65
CA ALA A 81 -9.79 -1.36 -3.89
C ALA A 81 -9.38 -0.32 -2.84
N TYR A 82 -9.23 0.93 -3.26
CA TYR A 82 -9.21 2.06 -2.35
C TYR A 82 -10.65 2.38 -1.96
N THR A 83 -10.95 2.31 -0.67
CA THR A 83 -12.26 2.58 -0.08
C THR A 83 -12.15 3.69 0.95
N ASP A 84 -13.27 4.01 1.61
CA ASP A 84 -13.33 4.86 2.80
C ASP A 84 -12.57 4.27 4.00
N TRP A 85 -12.28 2.96 4.00
CA TRP A 85 -11.48 2.25 5.01
C TRP A 85 -9.99 2.14 4.63
N GLY A 86 -9.56 2.80 3.54
CA GLY A 86 -8.22 2.69 2.99
C GLY A 86 -8.11 1.63 1.88
N GLU A 87 -6.91 1.07 1.68
CA GLU A 87 -6.70 0.02 0.68
C GLU A 87 -7.09 -1.34 1.26
N VAL A 88 -8.13 -1.96 0.71
CA VAL A 88 -8.64 -3.26 1.17
C VAL A 88 -8.51 -4.32 0.09
N VAL A 89 -8.39 -5.59 0.50
CA VAL A 89 -8.48 -6.75 -0.40
C VAL A 89 -9.92 -7.26 -0.39
N VAL A 90 -10.56 -7.26 -1.55
CA VAL A 90 -11.87 -7.88 -1.74
C VAL A 90 -11.67 -9.36 -2.06
N ILE A 91 -12.22 -10.22 -1.20
CA ILE A 91 -12.09 -11.67 -1.31
C ILE A 91 -13.38 -12.25 -1.91
N PRO A 92 -13.30 -12.96 -3.05
CA PRO A 92 -14.46 -13.58 -3.67
C PRO A 92 -15.11 -14.68 -2.80
N PRO A 93 -16.43 -14.94 -2.96
CA PRO A 93 -17.16 -15.91 -2.14
C PRO A 93 -16.59 -17.33 -2.15
N LYS A 94 -15.87 -17.74 -3.20
CA LYS A 94 -15.26 -19.09 -3.27
C LYS A 94 -14.26 -19.38 -2.16
N PHE A 95 -13.73 -18.35 -1.50
CA PHE A 95 -12.79 -18.49 -0.39
C PHE A 95 -13.49 -18.53 0.98
N LEU A 96 -14.82 -18.40 1.02
CA LEU A 96 -15.58 -18.28 2.28
C LEU A 96 -15.35 -19.47 3.23
N ASP A 97 -15.35 -20.69 2.71
CA ASP A 97 -15.13 -21.90 3.53
C ASP A 97 -13.71 -21.95 4.09
N ALA A 98 -12.72 -21.55 3.28
CA ALA A 98 -11.35 -21.41 3.73
C ALA A 98 -11.25 -20.35 4.83
N LEU A 99 -11.85 -19.17 4.65
CA LEU A 99 -11.83 -18.10 5.66
C LEU A 99 -12.48 -18.53 6.98
N LYS A 100 -13.67 -19.16 6.94
CA LYS A 100 -14.38 -19.62 8.15
C LYS A 100 -13.62 -20.68 8.95
N SER A 101 -12.81 -21.49 8.29
CA SER A 101 -12.03 -22.55 8.95
C SER A 101 -10.77 -22.03 9.66
N HIS A 102 -10.34 -20.79 9.39
CA HIS A 102 -9.14 -20.22 10.01
C HIS A 102 -9.45 -19.59 11.38
N LYS A 103 -9.06 -20.29 12.45
CA LYS A 103 -9.30 -19.88 13.85
C LYS A 103 -8.67 -18.54 14.27
N GLN A 104 -7.70 -18.05 13.50
CA GLN A 104 -7.03 -16.77 13.77
C GLN A 104 -7.78 -15.56 13.19
N LEU A 105 -8.78 -15.79 12.34
CA LEU A 105 -9.62 -14.74 11.79
C LEU A 105 -10.77 -14.45 12.75
N ASP A 106 -10.84 -13.21 13.19
CA ASP A 106 -11.95 -12.69 13.97
C ASP A 106 -12.92 -11.95 13.05
N PHE A 107 -14.17 -12.40 13.03
CA PHE A 107 -15.26 -11.79 12.26
C PHE A 107 -16.27 -11.08 13.17
N THR A 108 -15.95 -10.91 14.46
CA THR A 108 -16.77 -10.14 15.37
C THR A 108 -16.71 -8.66 15.01
N ILE A 109 -17.85 -7.98 15.15
CA ILE A 109 -17.91 -6.53 14.99
C ILE A 109 -17.23 -5.94 16.24
N PRO A 110 -16.19 -5.11 16.10
CA PRO A 110 -15.60 -4.46 17.27
C PRO A 110 -16.66 -3.60 17.95
N GLU A 111 -16.85 -3.79 19.26
CA GLU A 111 -17.72 -2.93 20.06
C GLU A 111 -17.13 -1.51 20.10
N ILE A 112 -17.94 -0.52 19.74
CA ILE A 112 -17.59 0.91 19.68
C ILE A 112 -17.90 1.56 21.03
#